data_AF-A0A7X1P9I8-F1
#
_entry.id   AF-A0A7X1P9I8-F1
#
_cell.length_a   1.000
_cell.length_b   1.000
_cell.length_c   1.000
_cell.angle_alpha   90.00
_cell.angle_beta   90.00
_cell.angle_gamma   90.00
#
_symmetry.space_group_name_H-M   'P 1'
#
loop_
_entity.id
_entity.type
_entity.pdbx_description
1 polymer ?
#
loop_
_entity_poly.entity_id
_entity_poly.type
_entity_poly.pdbx_seq_one_letter_code
_entity_poly.pdbx_strand_id
1 'polypeptide(L)'
;MVIDMNETKLSTIAQLRGFLEGTCEVRFEHAADDAQRYAFITAVVRRFGYRLLPRADKAVVFACLLRTSGYSRAQLRRLVSRVLDGEALSKRYCAPAKGFGRRFLALDVALLAATDALHSTLSGPATKLIMQRAYERFGDPRYERLASISISHLYNLRAQRAYQQRRRHWTKTRGYSIPIAQRRAPAPEGRPGFIRIDSVHQGDQDGLCTWRLDR
;
A
#
# COMPACT_ATOMS: atom_id res chain seq x y z
N MET A 1 -15.82 -11.72 21.84
CA MET A 1 -17.13 -12.37 21.66
C MET A 1 -17.50 -12.21 20.20
N VAL A 2 -17.45 -13.30 19.41
CA VAL A 2 -17.88 -13.28 18.00
C VAL A 2 -19.36 -13.64 18.00
N ILE A 3 -20.22 -12.67 17.70
CA ILE A 3 -21.65 -12.92 17.54
C ILE A 3 -21.84 -13.36 16.08
N ASP A 4 -22.19 -14.62 15.88
CA ASP A 4 -22.54 -15.12 14.56
C ASP A 4 -23.93 -14.58 14.18
N MET A 5 -23.99 -13.83 13.07
CA MET A 5 -25.21 -13.16 12.63
C MET A 5 -26.03 -14.12 11.79
N ASN A 6 -27.12 -14.65 12.35
CA ASN A 6 -28.08 -15.45 11.59
C ASN A 6 -29.06 -14.54 10.82
N GLU A 7 -28.61 -14.06 9.65
CA GLU A 7 -29.35 -13.15 8.79
C GLU A 7 -30.64 -13.75 8.22
N THR A 8 -30.83 -15.07 8.28
CA THR A 8 -32.03 -15.76 7.74
C THR A 8 -33.32 -15.31 8.44
N LYS A 9 -33.22 -14.83 9.69
CA LYS A 9 -34.34 -14.37 10.50
C LYS A 9 -34.87 -12.97 10.13
N LEU A 10 -34.10 -12.18 9.38
CA LEU A 10 -34.54 -10.87 8.88
C LEU A 10 -35.33 -11.08 7.58
N SER A 11 -36.64 -11.29 7.69
CA SER A 11 -37.52 -11.58 6.55
C SER A 11 -38.38 -10.38 6.11
N THR A 12 -38.52 -9.35 6.93
CA THR A 12 -39.33 -8.16 6.61
C THR A 12 -38.51 -6.87 6.57
N ILE A 13 -39.00 -5.87 5.82
CA ILE A 13 -38.36 -4.56 5.75
C ILE A 13 -38.36 -3.86 7.12
N ALA A 14 -39.41 -4.04 7.92
CA ALA A 14 -39.48 -3.49 9.27
C ALA A 14 -38.39 -4.07 10.18
N GLN A 15 -38.14 -5.37 10.12
CA GLN A 15 -37.04 -6.02 10.84
C GLN A 15 -35.67 -5.51 10.37
N LEU A 16 -35.48 -5.31 9.06
CA LEU A 16 -34.26 -4.71 8.51
C LEU A 16 -34.04 -3.27 9.02
N ARG A 17 -35.09 -2.47 9.12
CA ARG A 17 -35.01 -1.10 9.68
C ARG A 17 -34.60 -1.15 11.15
N GLY A 18 -35.30 -1.93 11.97
CA GLY A 18 -34.97 -2.09 13.39
C GLY A 18 -33.55 -2.64 13.60
N PHE A 19 -33.11 -3.56 12.73
CA PHE A 19 -31.73 -4.05 12.73
C PHE A 19 -30.72 -2.94 12.43
N LEU A 20 -30.93 -2.16 11.37
CA LEU A 20 -30.03 -1.06 11.00
C LEU A 20 -29.94 0.01 12.10
N GLU A 21 -31.08 0.34 12.71
CA GLU A 21 -31.14 1.28 13.83
C GLU A 21 -30.37 0.74 15.05
N GLY A 22 -30.57 -0.53 15.39
CA GLY A 22 -29.91 -1.19 16.53
C GLY A 22 -28.44 -1.55 16.32
N THR A 23 -27.90 -1.43 15.10
CA THR A 23 -26.52 -1.83 14.77
C THR A 23 -25.62 -0.69 14.29
N CYS A 24 -26.04 0.56 14.48
CA CYS A 24 -25.27 1.74 14.07
C CYS A 24 -23.83 1.77 14.63
N GLU A 25 -23.61 1.27 15.85
CA GLU A 25 -22.30 1.29 16.52
C GLU A 25 -21.49 0.00 16.33
N VAL A 26 -22.08 -1.02 15.71
CA VAL A 26 -21.43 -2.34 15.55
C VAL A 26 -20.58 -2.34 14.28
N ARG A 27 -19.30 -2.70 14.41
CA ARG A 27 -18.44 -3.01 13.26
C ARG A 27 -18.65 -4.47 12.86
N PHE A 28 -19.10 -4.67 11.63
CA PHE A 28 -19.29 -6.00 11.07
C PHE A 28 -17.98 -6.52 10.48
N GLU A 29 -17.60 -7.73 10.88
CA GLU A 29 -16.58 -8.48 10.16
C GLU A 29 -17.23 -9.14 8.94
N HIS A 30 -16.66 -8.91 7.77
CA HIS A 30 -17.18 -9.45 6.52
C HIS A 30 -16.60 -10.84 6.28
N ALA A 31 -17.37 -11.73 5.66
CA ALA A 31 -16.85 -13.03 5.23
C ALA A 31 -15.59 -12.85 4.37
N ALA A 32 -14.51 -13.55 4.75
CA ALA A 32 -13.23 -13.48 4.05
C ALA A 32 -13.35 -13.93 2.59
N ASP A 33 -14.25 -14.88 2.33
CA ASP A 33 -14.49 -15.43 1.00
C ASP A 33 -15.42 -14.55 0.15
N ASP A 34 -14.99 -14.26 -1.08
CA ASP A 34 -15.78 -13.56 -2.09
C ASP A 34 -17.06 -14.35 -2.44
N ALA A 35 -16.99 -15.69 -2.48
CA ALA A 35 -18.13 -16.52 -2.87
C ALA A 35 -19.26 -16.47 -1.82
N GLN A 36 -18.91 -16.52 -0.53
CA GLN A 36 -19.87 -16.34 0.56
C GLN A 36 -20.54 -14.97 0.51
N ARG A 37 -19.78 -13.89 0.28
CA ARG A 37 -20.34 -12.54 0.12
C ARG A 37 -21.28 -12.43 -1.09
N TYR A 38 -20.95 -13.09 -2.19
CA TYR A 38 -21.81 -13.13 -3.37
C TYR A 38 -23.10 -13.90 -3.12
N ALA A 39 -23.01 -15.07 -2.49
CA ALA A 39 -24.17 -15.86 -2.09
C ALA A 39 -25.10 -15.06 -1.16
N PHE A 40 -24.52 -14.35 -0.19
CA PHE A 40 -25.25 -13.46 0.71
C PHE A 40 -26.02 -12.36 -0.03
N ILE A 41 -25.33 -11.60 -0.90
CA ILE A 41 -25.96 -10.53 -1.69
C ILE A 41 -27.11 -11.10 -2.54
N THR A 42 -26.88 -12.22 -3.22
CA THR A 42 -27.90 -12.88 -4.03
C THR A 42 -29.10 -13.32 -3.18
N ALA A 43 -28.87 -13.91 -2.01
CA ALA A 43 -29.91 -14.37 -1.11
C ALA A 43 -30.79 -13.21 -0.61
N VAL A 44 -30.19 -12.11 -0.16
CA VAL A 44 -30.93 -10.93 0.33
C VAL A 44 -31.72 -10.26 -0.78
N VAL A 45 -31.11 -10.03 -1.95
CA VAL A 45 -31.78 -9.40 -3.09
C VAL A 45 -33.01 -10.21 -3.53
N ARG A 46 -32.90 -11.54 -3.55
CA ARG A 46 -34.01 -12.44 -3.89
C ARG A 46 -35.07 -12.51 -2.78
N ARG A 47 -34.66 -12.69 -1.52
CA ARG A 47 -35.56 -12.81 -0.37
C ARG A 47 -36.52 -11.62 -0.25
N PHE A 48 -36.01 -10.40 -0.44
CA PHE A 48 -36.82 -9.19 -0.34
C PHE A 48 -37.49 -8.78 -1.65
N GLY A 49 -37.37 -9.58 -2.72
CA GLY A 49 -37.95 -9.24 -4.01
C GLY A 49 -37.51 -7.86 -4.51
N TYR A 50 -36.21 -7.55 -4.40
CA TYR A 50 -35.68 -6.18 -4.50
C TYR A 50 -36.16 -5.41 -5.73
N ARG A 51 -36.43 -6.09 -6.86
CA ARG A 51 -36.96 -5.49 -8.10
C ARG A 51 -38.31 -4.78 -7.87
N LEU A 52 -39.20 -5.40 -7.11
CA LEU A 52 -40.59 -4.98 -6.87
C LEU A 52 -40.72 -3.95 -5.75
N LEU A 53 -39.69 -3.77 -4.92
CA LEU A 53 -39.75 -2.84 -3.79
C LEU A 53 -39.89 -1.38 -4.22
N PRO A 54 -40.61 -0.55 -3.44
CA PRO A 54 -40.60 0.89 -3.62
C PRO A 54 -39.22 1.46 -3.29
N ARG A 55 -38.94 2.69 -3.75
CA ARG A 55 -37.63 3.34 -3.63
C ARG A 55 -37.13 3.43 -2.18
N ALA A 56 -38.03 3.69 -1.23
CA ALA A 56 -37.70 3.79 0.18
C ALA A 56 -37.20 2.45 0.74
N ASP A 57 -37.85 1.34 0.40
CA ASP A 57 -37.49 0.03 0.93
C ASP A 57 -36.27 -0.57 0.23
N LYS A 58 -36.07 -0.24 -1.06
CA LYS A 58 -34.80 -0.49 -1.75
C LYS A 58 -33.63 0.14 -1.01
N ALA A 59 -33.79 1.35 -0.49
CA ALA A 59 -32.73 2.04 0.25
C ALA A 59 -32.38 1.31 1.56
N VAL A 60 -33.36 0.76 2.27
CA VAL A 60 -33.15 -0.02 3.50
C VAL A 60 -32.35 -1.29 3.20
N VAL A 61 -32.79 -2.08 2.21
CA VAL A 61 -32.09 -3.32 1.83
C VAL A 61 -30.66 -3.00 1.37
N PHE A 62 -30.50 -1.95 0.58
CA PHE A 62 -29.18 -1.52 0.10
C PHE A 62 -28.27 -1.05 1.24
N ALA A 63 -28.81 -0.34 2.24
CA ALA A 63 -28.06 0.09 3.42
C ALA A 63 -27.58 -1.10 4.26
N CYS A 64 -28.43 -2.12 4.44
CA CYS A 64 -28.04 -3.37 5.10
C CYS A 64 -26.90 -4.06 4.35
N LEU A 65 -27.06 -4.29 3.05
CA LEU A 65 -26.02 -4.90 2.22
C LEU A 65 -24.71 -4.11 2.25
N LEU A 66 -24.78 -2.77 2.24
CA LEU A 66 -23.60 -1.91 2.31
C LEU A 66 -22.88 -2.05 3.66
N ARG A 67 -23.65 -2.23 4.75
CA ARG A 67 -23.09 -2.40 6.09
C ARG A 67 -22.45 -3.76 6.27
N THR A 68 -23.06 -4.84 5.79
CA THR A 68 -22.64 -6.21 6.11
C THR A 68 -21.71 -6.83 5.07
N SER A 69 -21.69 -6.37 3.81
CA SER A 69 -20.88 -7.00 2.74
C SER A 69 -19.44 -6.48 2.61
N GLY A 70 -19.15 -5.29 3.14
CA GLY A 70 -17.82 -4.66 3.06
C GLY A 70 -17.46 -4.09 1.69
N TYR A 71 -18.37 -4.13 0.72
CA TYR A 71 -18.14 -3.53 -0.60
C TYR A 71 -18.38 -2.02 -0.60
N SER A 72 -17.66 -1.32 -1.47
CA SER A 72 -17.97 0.08 -1.75
C SER A 72 -19.38 0.20 -2.34
N ARG A 73 -20.01 1.37 -2.15
CA ARG A 73 -21.34 1.68 -2.69
C ARG A 73 -21.44 1.42 -4.20
N ALA A 74 -20.41 1.79 -4.96
CA ALA A 74 -20.37 1.61 -6.40
C ALA A 74 -20.30 0.11 -6.77
N GLN A 75 -19.46 -0.65 -6.09
CA GLN A 75 -19.31 -2.08 -6.33
C GLN A 75 -20.59 -2.85 -5.96
N LEU A 76 -21.19 -2.53 -4.83
CA LEU A 76 -22.44 -3.15 -4.40
C LEU A 76 -23.58 -2.86 -5.40
N ARG A 77 -23.70 -1.61 -5.89
CA ARG A 77 -24.68 -1.27 -6.92
C ARG A 77 -24.49 -2.09 -8.20
N ARG A 78 -23.25 -2.28 -8.64
CA ARG A 78 -22.92 -3.17 -9.76
C ARG A 78 -23.35 -4.62 -9.49
N LEU A 79 -23.05 -5.15 -8.30
CA LEU A 79 -23.39 -6.53 -7.93
C LEU A 79 -24.90 -6.74 -7.85
N VAL A 80 -25.64 -5.80 -7.24
CA VAL A 80 -27.11 -5.86 -7.18
C VAL A 80 -27.71 -5.84 -8.59
N SER A 81 -27.23 -4.98 -9.49
CA SER A 81 -27.68 -4.97 -10.90
C SER A 81 -27.53 -6.34 -11.54
N ARG A 82 -26.34 -6.95 -11.44
CA ARG A 82 -26.07 -8.28 -12.01
C ARG A 82 -27.03 -9.35 -11.49
N VAL A 83 -27.35 -9.32 -10.20
CA VAL A 83 -28.35 -10.25 -9.62
C VAL A 83 -29.74 -10.01 -10.20
N LEU A 84 -30.13 -8.74 -10.39
CA LEU A 84 -31.42 -8.37 -11.00
C LEU A 84 -31.51 -8.74 -12.49
N ASP A 85 -30.37 -8.79 -13.17
CA ASP A 85 -30.22 -9.25 -14.55
C ASP A 85 -30.21 -10.79 -14.66
N GLY A 86 -30.31 -11.50 -13.53
CA GLY A 86 -30.40 -12.96 -13.48
C GLY A 86 -29.05 -13.69 -13.41
N GLU A 87 -27.94 -12.96 -13.29
CA GLU A 87 -26.62 -13.58 -13.23
C GLU A 87 -26.36 -14.29 -11.89
N ALA A 88 -25.70 -15.45 -11.96
CA ALA A 88 -25.02 -16.02 -10.81
C ALA A 88 -23.74 -15.21 -10.53
N LEU A 89 -23.64 -14.63 -9.34
CA LEU A 89 -22.48 -13.81 -8.97
C LEU A 89 -21.23 -14.69 -8.82
N SER A 90 -20.32 -14.56 -9.78
CA SER A 90 -18.98 -15.13 -9.74
C SER A 90 -17.91 -14.04 -9.89
N LYS A 91 -16.69 -14.37 -9.44
CA LYS A 91 -15.52 -13.51 -9.58
C LYS A 91 -15.05 -13.57 -11.05
N ARG A 92 -15.18 -12.45 -11.76
CA ARG A 92 -14.80 -12.35 -13.18
C ARG A 92 -13.29 -12.15 -13.38
N TYR A 93 -12.59 -11.63 -12.39
CA TYR A 93 -11.14 -11.40 -12.48
C TYR A 93 -10.39 -12.59 -11.88
N CYS A 94 -9.71 -13.34 -12.74
CA CYS A 94 -8.68 -14.30 -12.38
C CYS A 94 -7.31 -13.75 -12.80
N ALA A 95 -6.25 -14.17 -12.10
CA ALA A 95 -4.90 -13.88 -12.56
C ALA A 95 -4.72 -14.51 -13.95
N PRO A 96 -4.14 -13.78 -14.92
CA PRO A 96 -3.95 -14.32 -16.26
C PRO A 96 -3.08 -15.58 -16.20
N ALA A 97 -3.49 -16.63 -16.93
CA ALA A 97 -2.76 -17.90 -16.97
C ALA A 97 -1.31 -17.75 -17.47
N LYS A 98 -1.05 -16.73 -18.30
CA LYS A 98 0.29 -16.34 -18.76
C LYS A 98 0.50 -14.86 -18.43
N GLY A 99 1.09 -14.58 -17.27
CA GLY A 99 1.54 -13.23 -16.92
C GLY A 99 2.78 -12.79 -17.72
N PHE A 100 3.15 -11.52 -17.61
CA PHE A 100 4.39 -11.02 -18.19
C PHE A 100 5.61 -11.75 -17.59
N GLY A 101 6.47 -12.28 -18.46
CA GLY A 101 7.71 -12.93 -18.05
C GLY A 101 8.65 -11.96 -17.32
N ARG A 102 9.38 -12.47 -16.32
CA ARG A 102 10.39 -11.67 -15.61
C ARG A 102 11.63 -11.54 -16.50
N ARG A 103 11.98 -10.30 -16.88
CA ARG A 103 13.19 -10.00 -17.66
C ARG A 103 14.47 -10.17 -16.85
N PHE A 104 14.45 -9.71 -15.58
CA PHE A 104 15.60 -9.79 -14.68
C PHE A 104 15.39 -10.92 -13.68
N LEU A 105 16.34 -11.83 -13.66
CA LEU A 105 16.33 -13.06 -12.87
C LEU A 105 17.07 -12.85 -11.55
N ALA A 106 16.99 -13.85 -10.67
CA ALA A 106 17.66 -13.81 -9.37
C ALA A 106 19.19 -13.67 -9.50
N LEU A 107 19.79 -14.23 -10.56
CA LEU A 107 21.20 -14.07 -10.87
C LEU A 107 21.58 -12.62 -11.25
N ASP A 108 20.69 -11.89 -11.92
CA ASP A 108 20.96 -10.51 -12.31
C ASP A 108 20.92 -9.60 -11.05
N VAL A 109 19.97 -9.86 -10.15
CA VAL A 109 19.89 -9.17 -8.85
C VAL A 109 21.12 -9.46 -7.98
N ALA A 110 21.59 -10.72 -8.00
CA ALA A 110 22.82 -11.12 -7.33
C ALA A 110 24.04 -10.39 -7.85
N LEU A 111 24.16 -10.33 -9.18
CA LEU A 111 25.28 -9.69 -9.86
C LEU A 111 25.28 -8.19 -9.60
N LEU A 112 24.12 -7.53 -9.69
CA LEU A 112 23.97 -6.12 -9.33
C LEU A 112 24.43 -5.84 -7.89
N ALA A 113 24.04 -6.68 -6.93
CA ALA A 113 24.47 -6.53 -5.54
C ALA A 113 25.99 -6.67 -5.37
N ALA A 114 26.62 -7.59 -6.12
CA ALA A 114 28.07 -7.76 -6.12
C ALA A 114 28.80 -6.57 -6.77
N THR A 115 28.29 -6.06 -7.90
CA THR A 115 28.81 -4.85 -8.55
C THR A 115 28.71 -3.64 -7.62
N ASP A 116 27.56 -3.47 -6.96
CA ASP A 116 27.35 -2.38 -6.01
C ASP A 116 28.23 -2.52 -4.75
N ALA A 117 28.53 -3.74 -4.31
CA ALA A 117 29.47 -3.99 -3.22
C ALA A 117 30.90 -3.61 -3.62
N LEU A 118 31.32 -3.97 -4.84
CA LEU A 118 32.65 -3.66 -5.37
C LEU A 118 32.89 -2.15 -5.53
N HIS A 119 31.84 -1.39 -5.87
CA HIS A 119 31.93 0.04 -6.18
C HIS A 119 31.31 0.95 -5.11
N SER A 120 31.12 0.47 -3.88
CA SER A 120 30.55 1.26 -2.77
C SER A 120 29.19 1.90 -3.08
N THR A 121 28.38 1.22 -3.90
CA THR A 121 27.03 1.62 -4.36
C THR A 121 26.99 2.99 -5.01
N LEU A 122 27.36 3.05 -6.29
CA LEU A 122 27.31 4.27 -7.08
C LEU A 122 25.85 4.70 -7.39
N SER A 123 25.73 5.90 -7.95
CA SER A 123 24.47 6.37 -8.52
C SER A 123 23.95 5.40 -9.60
N GLY A 124 22.63 5.36 -9.80
CA GLY A 124 22.01 4.50 -10.81
C GLY A 124 22.62 4.66 -12.22
N PRO A 125 22.84 5.89 -12.72
CA PRO A 125 23.50 6.12 -14.01
C PRO A 125 24.92 5.56 -14.09
N ALA A 126 25.74 5.78 -13.05
CA ALA A 126 27.12 5.30 -13.03
C ALA A 126 27.18 3.76 -12.99
N THR A 127 26.33 3.15 -12.17
CA THR A 127 26.21 1.68 -12.06
C THR A 127 25.78 1.08 -13.40
N LYS A 128 24.78 1.69 -14.07
CA LYS A 128 24.35 1.27 -15.41
C LYS A 128 25.52 1.31 -16.41
N LEU A 129 26.28 2.41 -16.44
CA LEU A 129 27.40 2.56 -17.36
C LEU A 129 28.49 1.50 -17.13
N ILE A 130 28.78 1.14 -15.88
CA ILE A 130 29.73 0.07 -15.55
C ILE A 130 29.23 -1.27 -16.09
N MET A 131 27.98 -1.62 -15.83
CA MET A 131 27.40 -2.88 -16.32
C MET A 131 27.34 -2.94 -17.84
N GLN A 132 27.01 -1.81 -18.49
CA GLN A 132 27.02 -1.69 -19.95
C GLN A 132 28.44 -1.92 -20.50
N ARG A 133 29.46 -1.25 -19.94
CA ARG A 133 30.86 -1.44 -20.36
C ARG A 133 31.35 -2.87 -20.10
N ALA A 134 30.96 -3.48 -18.98
CA ALA A 134 31.31 -4.87 -18.67
C ALA A 134 30.85 -5.83 -19.76
N TYR A 135 29.66 -5.60 -20.32
CA TYR A 135 29.15 -6.39 -21.44
C TYR A 135 29.77 -5.96 -22.79
N GLU A 136 29.63 -4.69 -23.18
CA GLU A 136 29.96 -4.22 -24.54
C GLU A 136 31.46 -4.14 -24.81
N ARG A 137 32.26 -3.74 -23.80
CA ARG A 137 33.71 -3.53 -23.96
C ARG A 137 34.54 -4.71 -23.49
N PHE A 138 34.11 -5.38 -22.42
CA PHE A 138 34.84 -6.50 -21.83
C PHE A 138 34.24 -7.87 -22.16
N GLY A 139 33.09 -7.91 -22.84
CA GLY A 139 32.50 -9.16 -23.33
C GLY A 139 31.97 -10.08 -22.23
N ASP A 140 31.68 -9.59 -21.03
CA ASP A 140 31.19 -10.43 -19.93
C ASP A 140 29.68 -10.74 -20.10
N PRO A 141 29.30 -11.97 -20.48
CA PRO A 141 27.92 -12.31 -20.81
C PRO A 141 26.98 -12.23 -19.59
N ARG A 142 27.54 -12.25 -18.37
CA ARG A 142 26.74 -12.15 -17.14
C ARG A 142 26.00 -10.81 -17.05
N TYR A 143 26.52 -9.76 -17.67
CA TYR A 143 25.92 -8.43 -17.68
C TYR A 143 24.96 -8.17 -18.84
N GLU A 144 24.73 -9.11 -19.76
CA GLU A 144 23.92 -8.91 -20.97
C GLU A 144 22.54 -8.30 -20.66
N ARG A 145 21.81 -8.89 -19.70
CA ARG A 145 20.49 -8.36 -19.31
C ARG A 145 20.60 -7.02 -18.62
N LEU A 146 21.56 -6.87 -17.71
CA LEU A 146 21.79 -5.67 -16.91
C LEU A 146 22.29 -4.47 -17.73
N ALA A 147 23.00 -4.69 -18.84
CA ALA A 147 23.46 -3.62 -19.72
C ALA A 147 22.30 -2.79 -20.28
N SER A 148 21.18 -3.46 -20.56
CA SER A 148 19.95 -2.86 -21.11
C SER A 148 18.97 -2.32 -20.05
N ILE A 149 19.33 -2.34 -18.76
CA ILE A 149 18.43 -1.93 -17.67
C ILE A 149 18.12 -0.42 -17.73
N SER A 150 16.87 -0.06 -17.39
CA SER A 150 16.52 1.34 -17.16
C SER A 150 16.94 1.76 -15.74
N ILE A 151 17.25 3.04 -15.56
CA ILE A 151 17.66 3.57 -14.24
C ILE A 151 16.55 3.34 -13.20
N SER A 152 15.28 3.57 -13.57
CA SER A 152 14.14 3.31 -12.69
C SER A 152 14.03 1.83 -12.29
N HIS A 153 14.25 0.90 -13.24
CA HIS A 153 14.19 -0.52 -12.91
C HIS A 153 15.39 -0.98 -12.05
N LEU A 154 16.56 -0.36 -12.22
CA LEU A 154 17.71 -0.59 -11.35
C LEU A 154 17.36 -0.27 -9.88
N TYR A 155 16.71 0.86 -9.62
CA TYR A 155 16.25 1.18 -8.26
C TYR A 155 15.17 0.22 -7.76
N ASN A 156 14.28 -0.26 -8.64
CA ASN A 156 13.34 -1.32 -8.27
C ASN A 156 14.07 -2.59 -7.84
N LEU A 157 15.13 -3.01 -8.56
CA LEU A 157 15.95 -4.16 -8.15
C LEU A 157 16.66 -3.91 -6.81
N ARG A 158 17.19 -2.71 -6.57
CA ARG A 158 17.80 -2.34 -5.27
C ARG A 158 16.79 -2.34 -4.10
N ALA A 159 15.52 -2.06 -4.38
CA ALA A 159 14.45 -2.09 -3.38
C ALA A 159 13.97 -3.53 -3.07
N GLN A 160 14.29 -4.53 -3.90
CA GLN A 160 13.88 -5.90 -3.66
C GLN A 160 14.56 -6.49 -2.42
N ARG A 161 13.81 -7.28 -1.65
CA ARG A 161 14.32 -7.98 -0.46
C ARG A 161 15.55 -8.84 -0.77
N ALA A 162 15.57 -9.53 -1.91
CA ALA A 162 16.68 -10.37 -2.32
C ALA A 162 17.99 -9.58 -2.53
N TYR A 163 17.92 -8.38 -3.10
CA TYR A 163 19.06 -7.48 -3.19
C TYR A 163 19.48 -6.99 -1.81
N GLN A 164 18.51 -6.49 -1.01
CA GLN A 164 18.78 -5.92 0.31
C GLN A 164 19.44 -6.92 1.26
N GLN A 165 19.02 -8.19 1.22
CA GLN A 165 19.61 -9.28 2.00
C GLN A 165 21.08 -9.52 1.65
N ARG A 166 21.46 -9.39 0.38
CA ARG A 166 22.84 -9.58 -0.08
C ARG A 166 23.72 -8.35 0.19
N ARG A 167 23.19 -7.15 -0.06
CA ARG A 167 23.97 -5.91 0.01
C ARG A 167 24.21 -5.44 1.44
N ARG A 168 23.32 -5.74 2.40
CA ARG A 168 23.29 -5.24 3.81
C ARG A 168 24.50 -4.37 4.22
N HIS A 169 24.53 -3.14 3.73
CA HIS A 169 25.51 -2.14 4.14
C HIS A 169 24.85 -1.29 5.20
N TRP A 170 25.10 -1.64 6.45
CA TRP A 170 24.69 -0.83 7.59
C TRP A 170 25.84 0.09 7.97
N THR A 171 25.84 1.31 7.45
CA THR A 171 26.67 2.36 8.04
C THR A 171 26.04 2.67 9.39
N LYS A 172 26.55 2.08 10.47
CA LYS A 172 26.17 2.56 11.80
C LYS A 172 26.55 4.03 11.85
N THR A 173 25.58 4.89 12.12
CA THR A 173 25.85 6.27 12.48
C THR A 173 26.86 6.23 13.62
N ARG A 174 28.05 6.79 13.39
CA ARG A 174 29.04 6.92 14.46
C ARG A 174 28.45 7.89 15.48
N GLY A 175 28.08 7.38 16.65
CA GLY A 175 27.66 8.22 17.75
C GLY A 175 28.82 9.13 18.12
N TYR A 176 28.67 10.42 17.91
CA TYR A 176 29.59 11.41 18.47
C TYR A 176 28.93 11.96 19.72
N SER A 177 29.60 11.88 20.86
CA SER A 177 29.12 12.50 22.09
C SER A 177 29.32 14.01 21.97
N ILE A 178 28.33 14.70 21.40
CA ILE A 178 28.28 16.15 21.50
C ILE A 178 27.63 16.44 22.86
N PRO A 179 28.27 17.23 23.73
CA PRO A 179 27.65 17.67 24.97
C PRO A 179 26.48 18.61 24.64
N ILE A 180 25.30 18.04 24.51
CA ILE A 180 24.01 18.74 24.38
C ILE A 180 23.59 19.30 25.74
N ALA A 181 22.80 20.38 25.73
CA ALA A 181 22.35 21.09 26.95
C ALA A 181 23.47 21.72 27.80
N GLN A 182 24.57 22.15 27.18
CA GLN A 182 25.56 22.98 27.86
C GLN A 182 24.99 24.36 28.20
N ARG A 183 24.90 24.68 29.48
CA ARG A 183 24.55 26.02 29.95
C ARG A 183 25.77 26.95 29.81
N ARG A 184 25.85 27.64 28.69
CA ARG A 184 26.84 28.71 28.47
C ARG A 184 26.10 30.00 28.18
N ALA A 185 26.58 31.11 28.74
CA ALA A 185 26.05 32.42 28.39
C ALA A 185 26.14 32.63 26.87
N PRO A 186 25.10 33.19 26.22
CA PRO A 186 25.16 33.56 24.81
C PRO A 186 26.30 34.56 24.61
N ALA A 187 27.04 34.47 23.51
CA ALA A 187 28.07 35.45 23.15
C ALA A 187 27.38 36.65 22.49
N PRO A 188 27.17 37.79 23.18
CA PRO A 188 26.24 38.81 22.69
C PRO A 188 26.88 39.78 21.70
N GLU A 189 28.18 39.64 21.40
CA GLU A 189 28.99 40.59 20.60
C GLU A 189 28.69 42.07 20.95
N GLY A 190 28.42 42.35 22.23
CA GLY A 190 28.12 43.69 22.75
C GLY A 190 26.70 44.22 22.47
N ARG A 191 25.77 43.40 21.99
CA ARG A 191 24.39 43.79 21.64
C ARG A 191 23.35 43.06 22.51
N PRO A 192 22.28 43.73 22.97
CA PRO A 192 21.20 43.07 23.71
C PRO A 192 20.35 42.16 22.81
N GLY A 193 19.82 41.05 23.36
CA GLY A 193 18.83 40.19 22.68
C GLY A 193 19.31 38.82 22.16
N PHE A 194 20.50 38.35 22.53
CA PHE A 194 21.02 37.07 22.02
C PHE A 194 20.60 35.89 22.89
N ILE A 195 19.94 34.89 22.27
CA ILE A 195 19.64 33.58 22.88
C ILE A 195 20.44 32.53 22.10
N ARG A 196 21.13 31.63 22.83
CA ARG A 196 21.78 30.47 22.20
C ARG A 196 20.74 29.39 21.92
N ILE A 197 20.53 29.06 20.65
CA ILE A 197 19.65 27.98 20.21
C ILE A 197 20.51 26.90 19.56
N ASP A 198 20.71 25.79 20.26
CA ASP A 198 21.39 24.62 19.72
C ASP A 198 20.35 23.76 18.98
N SER A 199 20.21 23.94 17.66
CA SER A 199 19.33 23.10 16.84
C SER A 199 20.03 21.80 16.45
N VAL A 200 19.37 20.67 16.73
CA VAL A 200 19.80 19.36 16.24
C VAL A 200 18.95 19.01 15.04
N HIS A 201 19.58 18.91 13.86
CA HIS A 201 18.91 18.46 12.65
C HIS A 201 18.98 16.94 12.57
N GLN A 202 17.88 16.24 12.83
CA GLN A 202 17.79 14.78 12.69
C GLN A 202 17.55 14.34 11.23
N GLY A 203 18.28 14.93 10.28
CA GLY A 203 18.22 14.56 8.87
C GLY A 203 16.86 14.72 8.19
N ASP A 204 16.88 14.65 6.87
CA ASP A 204 15.70 14.72 6.02
C ASP A 204 14.91 13.40 6.08
N GLN A 205 14.06 13.25 7.09
CA GLN A 205 12.81 12.54 6.87
C GLN A 205 11.83 13.54 6.27
N ASP A 206 11.49 13.32 5.00
CA ASP A 206 10.37 13.94 4.27
C ASP A 206 10.61 15.23 3.46
N GLY A 207 11.85 15.64 3.20
CA GLY A 207 12.20 16.50 2.05
C GLY A 207 11.44 17.84 1.92
N LEU A 208 10.88 18.38 3.00
CA LEU A 208 10.15 19.64 3.03
C LEU A 208 10.73 20.55 4.12
N CYS A 209 11.70 21.37 3.75
CA CYS A 209 12.11 22.53 4.56
C CYS A 209 11.26 23.74 4.18
N THR A 210 10.12 23.95 4.83
CA THR A 210 9.43 25.24 4.81
C THR A 210 9.86 26.07 6.02
N TRP A 211 10.72 27.06 5.78
CA TRP A 211 10.95 28.14 6.74
C TRP A 211 9.85 29.18 6.55
N ARG A 212 8.96 29.32 7.53
CA ARG A 212 8.10 30.51 7.67
C ARG A 212 8.61 31.30 8.87
N LEU A 213 9.33 32.38 8.59
CA LEU A 213 9.60 33.45 9.54
C LEU A 213 8.37 34.35 9.54
N ASP A 214 7.46 34.15 10.49
CA ASP A 214 6.51 35.20 10.84
C ASP A 214 7.26 36.24 11.68
N ARG A 215 7.21 37.50 11.23
CA ARG A 215 7.73 38.67 11.96
C ARG A 215 6.79 39.06 13.09
#